data_AF-A0A7S0ZY24-F1
#
_entry.id   AF-A0A7S0ZY24-F1
#
_cell.length_a   1.000
_cell.length_b   1.000
_cell.length_c   1.000
_cell.angle_alpha   90.00
_cell.angle_beta   90.00
_cell.angle_gamma   90.00
#
_symmetry.space_group_name_H-M   'P 1'
#
loop_
_entity.id
_entity.type
_entity.pdbx_description
1 polymer ?
#
loop_
_entity_poly.entity_id
_entity_poly.type
_entity_poly.pdbx_seq_one_letter_code
_entity_poly.pdbx_strand_id
1 'polypeptide(L)'
;VVPAWRLDLSFVRLLRVLRILRTFRVLRFLRFASFLKDLRLMTLAILKSIVPLIWASLFLVFILYFFAVLFLQAVVSHMQCNTEVTETTRTFETLFHSLPMAVLTLWMSVSGGVNWWEVAKSLLDVSPWYCLIMVFFVIIMLVAVMNIMTGIFVNDA
;
A
#
# COMPACT_ATOMS: atom_id res chain seq x y z
N VAL A 1 -29.60 -68.69 -6.89
CA VAL A 1 -29.44 -68.10 -5.53
C VAL A 1 -27.95 -68.06 -5.23
N VAL A 2 -27.34 -66.87 -5.26
CA VAL A 2 -25.86 -66.70 -5.21
C VAL A 2 -25.37 -66.84 -3.76
N PRO A 3 -24.30 -67.63 -3.48
CA PRO A 3 -23.91 -67.99 -2.11
C PRO A 3 -23.17 -66.85 -1.38
N ALA A 4 -23.59 -66.59 -0.14
CA ALA A 4 -23.17 -65.47 0.71
C ALA A 4 -21.70 -65.51 1.20
N TRP A 5 -21.01 -66.65 1.07
CA TRP A 5 -19.67 -66.87 1.66
C TRP A 5 -18.50 -66.16 0.95
N ARG A 6 -18.70 -65.56 -0.23
CA ARG A 6 -17.65 -64.76 -0.92
C ARG A 6 -17.56 -63.31 -0.44
N LEU A 7 -18.54 -62.85 0.35
CA LEU A 7 -18.66 -61.47 0.79
C LEU A 7 -17.75 -61.15 1.99
N ASP A 8 -17.50 -62.08 2.91
CA ASP A 8 -16.78 -61.79 4.16
C ASP A 8 -15.27 -61.49 3.99
N LEU A 9 -14.55 -62.28 3.20
CA LEU A 9 -13.12 -62.03 2.94
C LEU A 9 -12.90 -60.75 2.12
N SER A 10 -13.85 -60.46 1.22
CA SER A 10 -13.85 -59.25 0.39
C SER A 10 -14.14 -58.02 1.24
N PHE A 11 -15.09 -58.10 2.18
CA PHE A 11 -15.46 -57.03 3.09
C PHE A 11 -14.33 -56.68 4.08
N VAL A 12 -13.67 -57.69 4.65
CA VAL A 12 -12.50 -57.48 5.53
C VAL A 12 -11.32 -56.87 4.77
N ARG A 13 -11.08 -57.27 3.52
CA ARG A 13 -10.06 -56.64 2.65
C ARG A 13 -10.45 -55.19 2.31
N LEU A 14 -11.71 -54.92 1.99
CA LEU A 14 -12.22 -53.57 1.72
C LEU A 14 -12.06 -52.65 2.93
N LEU A 15 -12.34 -53.14 4.14
CA LEU A 15 -12.13 -52.38 5.38
C LEU A 15 -10.66 -52.03 5.61
N ARG A 16 -9.72 -52.95 5.32
CA ARG A 16 -8.27 -52.66 5.40
C ARG A 16 -7.85 -51.62 4.35
N VAL A 17 -8.32 -51.75 3.12
CA VAL A 17 -8.01 -50.81 2.04
C VAL A 17 -8.58 -49.42 2.33
N LEU A 18 -9.80 -49.32 2.83
CA LEU A 18 -10.42 -48.06 3.28
C LEU A 18 -9.60 -47.36 4.37
N ARG A 19 -9.06 -48.13 5.33
CA ARG A 19 -8.21 -47.59 6.40
C ARG A 19 -6.90 -47.01 5.84
N ILE A 20 -6.28 -47.69 4.87
CA ILE A 20 -5.05 -47.24 4.20
C ILE A 20 -5.32 -46.01 3.34
N LEU A 21 -6.42 -46.00 2.57
CA LEU A 21 -6.84 -44.84 1.77
C LEU A 21 -7.13 -43.60 2.62
N ARG A 22 -7.70 -43.79 3.83
CA ARG A 22 -7.91 -42.70 4.80
C ARG A 22 -6.59 -42.11 5.28
N THR A 23 -5.60 -42.94 5.62
CA THR A 23 -4.24 -42.49 5.99
C THR A 23 -3.58 -41.73 4.85
N PHE A 24 -3.73 -42.20 3.60
CA PHE A 24 -3.17 -41.53 2.43
C PHE A 24 -3.80 -40.15 2.17
N ARG A 25 -5.12 -40.02 2.35
CA ARG A 25 -5.81 -38.72 2.30
C ARG A 25 -5.37 -37.78 3.41
N VAL A 26 -5.21 -38.27 4.64
CA VAL A 26 -4.75 -37.48 5.79
C VAL A 26 -3.32 -36.96 5.55
N LEU A 27 -2.42 -37.78 5.01
CA LEU A 27 -1.06 -37.36 4.65
C LEU A 27 -1.06 -36.28 3.55
N ARG A 28 -1.95 -36.39 2.55
CA ARG A 28 -2.11 -35.37 1.51
C ARG A 28 -2.68 -34.06 2.08
N PHE A 29 -3.64 -34.14 3.00
CA PHE A 29 -4.16 -32.99 3.74
C PHE A 29 -3.09 -32.36 4.65
N LEU A 30 -2.20 -33.15 5.26
CA LEU A 30 -1.08 -32.65 6.05
C LEU A 30 -0.01 -31.97 5.18
N ARG A 31 0.19 -32.42 3.94
CA ARG A 31 1.05 -31.75 2.94
C ARG A 31 0.43 -30.44 2.41
N PHE A 32 -0.89 -30.39 2.30
CA PHE A 32 -1.61 -29.15 2.02
C PHE A 32 -1.59 -28.21 3.23
N ALA A 33 -1.63 -28.76 4.44
CA ALA A 33 -1.43 -28.02 5.68
C ALA A 33 0.01 -27.50 5.80
N SER A 34 1.03 -28.18 5.27
CA SER A 34 2.40 -27.63 5.22
C SER A 34 2.52 -26.46 4.22
N PHE A 35 1.82 -26.49 3.09
CA PHE A 35 1.71 -25.32 2.21
C PHE A 35 1.04 -24.14 2.92
N LEU A 36 0.02 -24.42 3.75
CA LEU A 36 -0.59 -23.43 4.63
C LEU A 36 0.32 -23.00 5.80
N LYS A 37 1.32 -23.80 6.20
CA LYS A 37 2.31 -23.39 7.21
C LYS A 37 3.19 -22.28 6.67
N ASP A 38 3.69 -22.41 5.44
CA ASP A 38 4.52 -21.37 4.81
C ASP A 38 3.72 -20.08 4.62
N LEU A 39 2.48 -20.18 4.11
CA LEU A 39 1.56 -19.03 4.03
C LEU A 39 1.21 -18.43 5.40
N ARG A 40 1.06 -19.26 6.44
CA ARG A 40 0.80 -18.81 7.82
C ARG A 40 2.02 -18.12 8.42
N LEU A 41 3.23 -18.57 8.12
CA LEU A 41 4.47 -17.92 8.54
C LEU A 41 4.63 -16.57 7.84
N MET A 42 4.37 -16.50 6.53
CA MET A 42 4.39 -15.24 5.76
C MET A 42 3.33 -14.25 6.26
N THR A 43 2.10 -14.70 6.50
CA THR A 43 1.04 -13.82 7.04
C THR A 43 1.34 -13.38 8.48
N LEU A 44 1.91 -14.25 9.31
CA LEU A 44 2.36 -13.86 10.66
C LEU A 44 3.48 -12.81 10.61
N ALA A 45 4.43 -12.95 9.67
CA ALA A 45 5.47 -11.96 9.44
C ALA A 45 4.88 -10.60 9.02
N ILE A 46 3.98 -10.58 8.03
CA ILE A 46 3.26 -9.37 7.61
C ILE A 46 2.54 -8.72 8.79
N LEU A 47 1.78 -9.50 9.57
CA LEU A 47 1.04 -9.00 10.73
C LEU A 47 1.95 -8.37 11.79
N LYS A 48 3.17 -8.90 11.97
CA LYS A 48 4.15 -8.31 12.88
C LYS A 48 4.73 -7.00 12.34
N SER A 49 4.86 -6.86 11.03
CA SER A 49 5.34 -5.62 10.38
C SER A 49 4.27 -4.53 10.24
N ILE A 50 2.99 -4.82 10.49
CA ILE A 50 1.90 -3.83 10.42
C ILE A 50 2.09 -2.68 11.42
N VAL A 51 2.49 -2.97 12.67
CA VAL A 51 2.66 -1.92 13.69
C VAL A 51 3.70 -0.88 13.27
N PRO A 52 4.96 -1.24 12.93
CA PRO A 52 5.93 -0.25 12.46
C PRO A 52 5.50 0.43 11.15
N LEU A 53 4.81 -0.28 10.25
CA LEU A 53 4.23 0.30 9.04
C LEU A 53 3.17 1.37 9.32
N ILE A 54 2.33 1.19 10.33
CA ILE A 54 1.34 2.19 10.75
C ILE A 54 2.03 3.45 11.28
N TRP A 55 3.07 3.30 12.10
CA TRP A 55 3.82 4.46 12.59
C TRP A 55 4.52 5.22 11.46
N ALA A 56 5.12 4.48 10.53
CA ALA A 56 5.74 5.06 9.34
C ALA A 56 4.71 5.78 8.45
N SER A 57 3.54 5.18 8.22
CA SER A 57 2.49 5.79 7.40
C SER A 57 1.89 7.04 8.06
N LEU A 58 1.66 7.02 9.38
CA LEU A 58 1.24 8.21 10.13
C LEU A 58 2.25 9.35 10.01
N PHE A 59 3.55 9.03 10.09
CA PHE A 59 4.60 10.02 9.89
C PHE A 59 4.62 10.60 8.47
N LEU A 60 4.42 9.77 7.44
CA LEU A 60 4.26 10.24 6.06
C LEU A 60 3.04 11.14 5.88
N VAL A 61 1.89 10.77 6.46
CA VAL A 61 0.68 11.59 6.43
C VAL A 61 0.89 12.93 7.12
N PHE A 62 1.63 12.95 8.23
CA PHE A 62 2.00 14.20 8.92
C PHE A 62 2.84 15.13 8.03
N ILE A 63 3.85 14.59 7.34
CA ILE A 63 4.66 15.36 6.38
C ILE A 63 3.78 15.91 5.25
N LEU A 64 2.94 15.06 4.63
CA LEU A 64 2.01 15.47 3.57
C LEU A 64 1.08 16.58 4.03
N TYR A 65 0.51 16.46 5.23
CA TYR A 65 -0.37 17.48 5.81
C TYR A 65 0.34 18.82 6.00
N PHE A 66 1.56 18.80 6.56
CA PHE A 66 2.35 20.01 6.79
C PHE A 66 2.61 20.78 5.47
N PHE A 67 3.11 20.08 4.44
CA PHE A 67 3.37 20.70 3.14
C PHE A 67 2.08 21.09 2.41
N ALA A 68 1.00 20.32 2.56
CA ALA A 68 -0.29 20.64 1.94
C ALA A 68 -0.85 21.97 2.47
N VAL A 69 -0.78 22.20 3.79
CA VAL A 69 -1.20 23.46 4.40
C VAL A 69 -0.35 24.62 3.87
N LEU A 70 0.98 24.44 3.79
CA LEU A 70 1.90 25.47 3.28
C LEU A 70 1.56 25.89 1.86
N PHE A 71 1.44 24.94 0.93
CA PHE A 71 1.12 25.26 -0.47
C PHE A 71 -0.31 25.78 -0.64
N LEU A 72 -1.28 25.23 0.09
CA LEU A 72 -2.65 25.71 0.04
C LEU A 72 -2.75 27.17 0.49
N GLN A 73 -2.06 27.55 1.57
CA GLN A 73 -2.01 28.94 2.02
C GLN A 73 -1.37 29.86 0.97
N ALA A 74 -0.29 29.42 0.32
CA ALA A 74 0.36 30.17 -0.75
C ALA A 74 -0.58 30.41 -1.94
N VAL A 75 -1.29 29.36 -2.38
CA VAL A 75 -2.26 29.44 -3.48
C VAL A 75 -3.42 30.35 -3.11
N VAL A 76 -4.02 30.19 -1.93
CA VAL A 76 -5.14 31.04 -1.47
C VAL A 76 -4.71 32.51 -1.39
N SER A 77 -3.52 32.80 -0.87
CA SER A 77 -2.99 34.16 -0.81
C SER A 77 -2.78 34.77 -2.20
N HIS A 78 -2.29 33.97 -3.16
CA HIS A 78 -2.14 34.42 -4.54
C HIS A 78 -3.48 34.71 -5.22
N MET A 79 -4.49 33.86 -5.01
CA MET A 79 -5.84 34.05 -5.55
C MET A 79 -6.55 35.28 -4.99
N GLN A 80 -6.28 35.64 -3.74
CA GLN A 80 -6.84 36.84 -3.13
C GLN A 80 -6.22 38.13 -3.70
N CYS A 81 -4.95 38.08 -4.11
CA CYS A 81 -4.23 39.24 -4.64
C CYS A 81 -4.45 39.44 -6.15
N ASN A 82 -4.68 38.36 -6.90
CA ASN A 82 -4.80 38.40 -8.36
C ASN A 82 -6.23 38.02 -8.78
N THR A 83 -6.95 38.98 -9.36
CA THR A 83 -8.34 38.77 -9.82
C THR A 83 -8.42 38.22 -11.25
N GLU A 84 -7.30 38.18 -11.98
CA GLU A 84 -7.27 37.70 -13.36
C GLU A 84 -7.33 36.18 -13.44
N VAL A 85 -8.31 35.67 -14.20
CA VAL A 85 -8.48 34.22 -14.44
C VAL A 85 -7.45 33.75 -15.47
N THR A 86 -6.32 33.25 -14.99
CA THR A 86 -5.26 32.65 -15.80
C THR A 86 -5.43 31.11 -15.86
N GLU A 87 -4.75 30.43 -16.78
CA GLU A 87 -4.72 28.95 -16.80
C GLU A 87 -4.25 28.36 -15.47
N THR A 88 -3.30 29.02 -14.81
CA THR A 88 -2.77 28.67 -13.48
C THR A 88 -3.86 28.67 -12.41
N THR A 89 -4.76 29.64 -12.45
CA THR A 89 -5.91 29.75 -11.54
C THR A 89 -6.83 28.54 -11.65
N ARG A 90 -7.12 28.09 -12.88
CA ARG A 90 -7.92 26.88 -13.10
C ARG A 90 -7.22 25.64 -12.57
N THR A 91 -5.92 25.52 -12.80
CA THR A 91 -5.13 24.40 -12.26
C THR A 91 -5.16 24.39 -10.74
N PHE A 92 -5.03 25.55 -10.09
CA PHE A 92 -5.12 25.67 -8.64
C PHE A 92 -6.51 25.33 -8.09
N GLU A 93 -7.60 25.72 -8.76
CA GLU A 93 -8.94 25.28 -8.37
C GLU A 93 -9.08 23.75 -8.46
N THR A 94 -8.47 23.09 -9.46
CA THR A 94 -8.55 21.62 -9.53
C THR A 94 -7.68 20.92 -8.48
N LEU A 95 -6.48 21.42 -8.21
CA LEU A 95 -5.47 20.73 -7.40
C LEU A 95 -5.44 21.15 -5.92
N PHE A 96 -5.91 22.37 -5.61
CA PHE A 96 -5.79 23.01 -4.30
C PHE A 96 -7.10 23.68 -3.83
N HIS A 97 -8.29 23.27 -4.32
CA HIS A 97 -9.54 23.85 -3.79
C HIS A 97 -9.82 23.56 -2.30
N SER A 98 -9.23 22.50 -1.75
CA SER A 98 -9.44 22.11 -0.36
C SER A 98 -8.20 21.44 0.23
N LEU A 99 -8.11 21.41 1.57
CA LEU A 99 -6.99 20.77 2.26
C LEU A 99 -6.87 19.27 1.97
N PRO A 100 -7.93 18.45 2.00
CA PRO A 100 -7.84 17.05 1.61
C PRO A 100 -7.38 16.88 0.16
N MET A 101 -7.83 17.75 -0.75
CA MET A 101 -7.39 17.72 -2.13
C MET A 101 -5.92 18.11 -2.27
N ALA A 102 -5.44 19.11 -1.54
CA ALA A 102 -4.03 19.48 -1.52
C ALA A 102 -3.14 18.33 -1.02
N VAL A 103 -3.57 17.63 0.05
CA VAL A 103 -2.91 16.41 0.54
C VAL A 103 -2.90 15.33 -0.55
N LEU A 104 -4.03 15.11 -1.23
CA LEU A 104 -4.13 14.15 -2.32
C LEU A 104 -3.21 14.52 -3.49
N THR A 105 -3.14 15.79 -3.88
CA THR A 105 -2.25 16.30 -4.94
C THR A 105 -0.78 16.03 -4.63
N LEU A 106 -0.35 16.29 -3.39
CA LEU A 106 1.02 15.99 -2.96
C LEU A 106 1.30 14.49 -2.93
N TRP A 107 0.33 13.68 -2.49
CA TRP A 107 0.43 12.23 -2.59
C TRP A 107 0.52 11.75 -4.05
N MET A 108 -0.31 12.28 -4.94
CA MET A 108 -0.29 11.98 -6.38
C MET A 108 1.05 12.37 -7.02
N SER A 109 1.67 13.45 -6.56
CA SER A 109 2.97 13.92 -7.06
C SER A 109 4.12 12.94 -6.76
N VAL A 110 4.04 12.20 -5.65
CA VAL A 110 5.05 11.21 -5.24
C VAL A 110 4.71 9.81 -5.75
N SER A 111 3.43 9.44 -5.76
CA SER A 111 2.96 8.13 -6.21
C SER A 111 2.90 7.97 -7.73
N GLY A 112 3.12 9.04 -8.50
CA GLY A 112 3.12 9.02 -9.96
C GLY A 112 1.74 9.21 -10.60
N GLY A 113 0.77 9.74 -9.85
CA GLY A 113 -0.56 10.08 -10.35
C GLY A 113 -0.56 11.37 -11.19
N VAL A 114 0.06 12.44 -10.66
CA VAL A 114 0.26 13.70 -11.39
C VAL A 114 1.76 13.98 -11.46
N ASN A 115 2.23 14.54 -12.58
CA ASN A 115 3.64 14.91 -12.68
C ASN A 115 3.95 16.01 -11.67
N TRP A 116 4.92 15.76 -10.77
CA TRP A 116 5.36 16.76 -9.78
C TRP A 116 5.75 18.09 -10.45
N TRP A 117 6.27 18.03 -11.68
CA TRP A 117 6.63 19.20 -12.46
C TRP A 117 5.41 20.07 -12.80
N GLU A 118 4.26 19.48 -13.12
CA GLU A 118 3.05 20.26 -13.44
C GLU A 118 2.62 21.12 -12.26
N VAL A 119 2.69 20.55 -11.05
CA VAL A 119 2.38 21.25 -9.81
C VAL A 119 3.45 22.30 -9.48
N ALA A 120 4.73 21.96 -9.66
CA ALA A 120 5.84 22.88 -9.43
C ALA A 120 5.82 24.09 -10.39
N LYS A 121 5.47 23.87 -11.66
CA LYS A 121 5.29 24.94 -12.65
C LYS A 121 4.23 25.92 -12.19
N SER A 122 3.08 25.44 -11.72
CA SER A 122 2.00 26.32 -11.25
C SER A 122 2.46 27.14 -10.04
N LEU A 123 3.20 26.53 -9.12
CA LEU A 123 3.75 27.23 -7.95
C LEU A 123 4.82 28.27 -8.31
N LEU A 124 5.51 28.13 -9.44
CA LEU A 124 6.48 29.10 -9.95
C LEU A 124 5.84 30.47 -10.20
N ASP A 125 4.61 30.48 -10.70
CA ASP A 125 3.84 31.70 -11.00
C ASP A 125 3.41 32.45 -9.73
N VAL A 126 3.38 31.76 -8.59
CA VAL A 126 3.18 32.38 -7.28
C VAL A 126 4.48 32.97 -6.75
N SER A 127 5.52 32.14 -6.64
CA SER A 127 6.88 32.56 -6.29
C SER A 127 7.87 31.43 -6.56
N PRO A 128 9.08 31.73 -7.09
CA PRO A 128 10.14 30.75 -7.29
C PRO A 128 10.51 29.97 -6.02
N TRP A 129 10.29 30.55 -4.83
CA TRP A 129 10.60 29.91 -3.56
C TRP A 129 9.73 28.67 -3.29
N TYR A 130 8.45 28.69 -3.72
CA TYR A 130 7.57 27.53 -3.57
C TYR A 130 7.95 26.37 -4.49
N CYS A 131 8.57 26.65 -5.65
CA CYS A 131 9.16 25.62 -6.49
C CYS A 131 10.30 24.88 -5.79
N LEU A 132 11.20 25.61 -5.11
CA LEU A 132 12.29 24.99 -4.33
C LEU A 132 11.75 24.15 -3.17
N ILE A 133 10.73 24.63 -2.46
CA ILE A 133 10.06 23.87 -1.40
C ILE A 133 9.40 22.60 -1.96
N MET A 134 8.82 22.66 -3.16
CA MET A 134 8.21 21.50 -3.83
C MET A 134 9.25 20.44 -4.20
N VAL A 135 10.39 20.85 -4.77
CA VAL A 135 11.50 19.92 -5.06
C VAL A 135 12.03 19.28 -3.77
N PHE A 136 12.22 20.08 -2.72
CA PHE A 136 12.64 19.59 -1.42
C PHE A 136 11.66 18.57 -0.82
N PHE A 137 10.35 18.84 -0.91
CA PHE A 137 9.30 17.91 -0.51
C PHE A 137 9.41 16.58 -1.27
N VAL A 138 9.53 16.60 -2.60
CA VAL A 138 9.65 15.39 -3.43
C VAL A 138 10.89 14.57 -3.04
N ILE A 139 12.05 15.22 -2.85
CA ILE A 139 13.29 14.56 -2.41
C ILE A 139 13.10 13.88 -1.07
N ILE A 140 12.57 14.60 -0.07
CA ILE A 140 12.33 14.05 1.28
C ILE A 140 11.37 12.87 1.21
N MET A 141 10.28 12.98 0.45
CA MET A 141 9.30 11.91 0.36
C MET A 141 9.87 10.66 -0.31
N LEU A 142 10.65 10.81 -1.37
CA LEU A 142 11.33 9.68 -2.01
C LEU A 142 12.33 9.02 -1.06
N VAL A 143 13.15 9.81 -0.36
CA VAL A 143 14.10 9.28 0.64
C VAL A 143 13.37 8.61 1.80
N ALA A 144 12.27 9.19 2.28
CA ALA A 144 11.48 8.62 3.37
C ALA A 144 10.87 7.27 2.97
N VAL A 145 10.27 7.17 1.78
CA VAL A 145 9.72 5.92 1.27
C VAL A 145 10.82 4.87 1.10
N MET A 146 11.97 5.24 0.52
CA MET A 146 13.11 4.33 0.39
C MET A 146 13.63 3.86 1.75
N ASN A 147 13.78 4.76 2.72
CA ASN A 147 14.22 4.41 4.08
C ASN A 147 13.22 3.52 4.81
N ILE A 148 11.92 3.71 4.60
CA ILE A 148 10.88 2.83 5.14
C ILE A 148 11.00 1.45 4.51
N MET A 149 11.15 1.35 3.19
CA MET A 149 11.34 0.06 2.51
C MET A 149 12.61 -0.65 2.98
N THR A 150 13.75 0.05 3.02
CA THR A 150 15.01 -0.49 3.53
C THR A 150 14.90 -0.91 4.99
N GLY A 151 14.24 -0.10 5.83
CA GLY A 151 14.02 -0.41 7.25
C GLY A 151 13.22 -1.70 7.44
N ILE A 152 12.23 -1.97 6.59
CA ILE A 152 11.46 -3.23 6.63
C ILE A 152 12.35 -4.41 6.21
N PHE A 153 13.05 -4.31 5.07
CA PHE A 153 13.88 -5.40 4.57
C PHE A 153 15.07 -5.74 5.48
N VAL A 154 15.66 -4.74 6.13
CA VAL A 154 16.78 -4.94 7.06
C VAL A 154 16.32 -5.57 8.38
N ASN A 155 15.08 -5.32 8.79
CA ASN A 155 14.54 -5.86 10.04
C ASN A 155 13.98 -7.29 9.90
N ASP A 156 13.78 -7.75 8.66
CA ASP A 156 13.38 -9.13 8.30
C ASP A 156 14.59 -10.07 8.05
N ALA A 157 15.84 -9.56 8.18
CA ALA A 157 17.09 -10.32 8.05
C ALA A 157 17.72 -10.66 9.41
#